data_AF-A0A7J8P2V1-F1
#
_entry.id   AF-A0A7J8P2V1-F1
#
_cell.length_a   1.000
_cell.length_b   1.000
_cell.length_c   1.000
_cell.angle_alpha   90.00
_cell.angle_beta   90.00
_cell.angle_gamma   90.00
#
_symmetry.space_group_name_H-M   'P 1'
#
loop_
_entity.id
_entity.type
_entity.pdbx_description
1 polymer ?
#
loop_
_entity_poly.entity_id
_entity_poly.type
_entity_poly.pdbx_seq_one_letter_code
_entity_poly.pdbx_strand_id
1 'polypeptide(L)'
;MAANHFNSHLGLALAYLIFLISIPKSLSVLEPQPAPPSVWDILPKFGLPSGLLPSTVTDYVLHDDGRFIVMLDSPCYIQFEYLVYYEKTITGKLGYGSITDLEGIQVQRFFLWFDVNEIKVDLPPSDSIYFQVGFINKKLDVDQFKTIHSCRDEVTGSFRHVSAKLPHSLLDSFPFLWELVEGGFLKVILIYSWLLYHRVSAILRDIAETYV
;
A
#
# COMPACT_ATOMS: atom_id res chain seq x y z
N MET A 1 82.29 45.62 -8.81
CA MET A 1 81.31 44.67 -9.40
C MET A 1 81.35 43.41 -8.55
N ALA A 2 80.40 43.24 -7.63
CA ALA A 2 80.25 42.01 -6.85
C ALA A 2 79.10 41.21 -7.47
N ALA A 3 79.40 40.03 -7.99
CA ALA A 3 78.40 39.14 -8.57
C ALA A 3 77.64 38.46 -7.42
N ASN A 4 76.35 38.76 -7.31
CA ASN A 4 75.48 38.23 -6.27
C ASN A 4 75.26 36.74 -6.51
N HIS A 5 75.76 35.92 -5.60
CA HIS A 5 75.51 34.49 -5.48
C HIS A 5 74.04 34.27 -5.08
N PHE A 6 73.15 34.18 -6.07
CA PHE A 6 71.72 34.05 -5.85
C PHE A 6 71.37 32.62 -5.44
N ASN A 7 70.76 32.50 -4.25
CA ASN A 7 70.40 31.24 -3.59
C ASN A 7 69.38 30.44 -4.41
N SER A 8 69.88 29.53 -5.25
CA SER A 8 69.12 28.56 -6.05
C SER A 8 68.16 27.71 -5.20
N HIS A 9 68.49 27.50 -3.93
CA HIS A 9 67.66 26.75 -2.98
C HIS A 9 66.36 27.48 -2.59
N LEU A 10 66.39 28.81 -2.56
CA LEU A 10 65.22 29.63 -2.20
C LEU A 10 64.20 29.67 -3.35
N GLY A 11 64.68 29.67 -4.60
CA GLY A 11 63.83 29.60 -5.80
C GLY A 11 63.10 28.28 -5.94
N LEU A 12 63.77 27.15 -5.66
CA LEU A 12 63.14 25.82 -5.68
C LEU A 12 62.09 25.67 -4.57
N ALA A 13 62.35 26.21 -3.38
CA ALA A 13 61.38 26.23 -2.29
C ALA A 13 60.13 27.06 -2.65
N LEU A 14 60.31 28.22 -3.29
CA LEU A 14 59.19 29.05 -3.74
C LEU A 14 58.37 28.36 -4.83
N ALA A 15 59.02 27.69 -5.78
CA ALA A 15 58.35 26.94 -6.84
C ALA A 15 57.51 25.77 -6.29
N TYR A 16 58.03 25.06 -5.28
CA TYR A 16 57.29 23.98 -4.60
C TYR A 16 56.06 24.49 -3.85
N LEU A 17 56.16 25.64 -3.18
CA LEU A 17 55.02 26.27 -2.50
C LEU A 17 53.92 26.68 -3.48
N ILE A 18 54.26 27.19 -4.66
CA ILE A 18 53.27 27.56 -5.69
C ILE A 18 52.59 26.30 -6.25
N PHE A 19 53.33 25.21 -6.45
CA PHE A 19 52.77 23.92 -6.90
C PHE A 19 51.76 23.34 -5.89
N LEU A 20 51.99 23.52 -4.59
CA LEU A 20 51.05 23.10 -3.54
C LEU A 20 49.74 23.90 -3.54
N ILE A 21 49.75 25.16 -4.02
CA ILE A 21 48.58 26.06 -4.05
C ILE A 21 47.73 25.81 -5.31
N SER A 22 48.31 25.29 -6.38
CA SER A 22 47.59 25.01 -7.64
C SER A 22 46.77 23.71 -7.64
N ILE A 23 46.70 22.96 -6.52
CA ILE A 23 45.78 21.81 -6.44
C ILE A 23 44.36 22.39 -6.24
N PRO A 24 43.45 22.32 -7.24
CA PRO A 24 42.07 22.64 -7.00
C PRO A 24 41.53 21.63 -5.99
N LYS A 25 41.32 22.06 -4.74
CA LYS A 25 40.48 21.32 -3.79
C LYS A 25 39.04 21.46 -4.27
N SER A 26 38.69 20.67 -5.28
CA SER A 26 37.31 20.31 -5.58
C SER A 26 36.83 19.42 -4.43
N LEU A 27 36.44 20.06 -3.32
CA LEU A 27 35.54 19.45 -2.34
C LEU A 27 34.18 19.36 -3.03
N SER A 28 34.01 18.36 -3.89
CA SER A 28 32.68 17.80 -4.10
C SER A 28 32.32 17.12 -2.79
N VAL A 29 31.75 17.91 -1.87
CA VAL A 29 30.85 17.35 -0.88
C VAL A 29 29.82 16.61 -1.72
N LEU A 30 29.86 15.28 -1.67
CA LEU A 30 28.77 14.46 -2.15
C LEU A 30 27.62 14.75 -1.18
N GLU A 31 26.95 15.88 -1.39
CA GLU A 31 25.70 16.19 -0.72
C GLU A 31 24.80 15.00 -1.03
N PRO A 32 24.38 14.22 -0.02
CA PRO A 32 23.52 13.07 -0.26
C PRO A 32 22.34 13.58 -1.07
N GLN A 33 22.23 13.14 -2.32
CA GLN A 33 21.08 13.45 -3.14
C GLN A 33 19.87 13.06 -2.30
N PRO A 34 18.93 13.98 -2.00
CA PRO A 34 17.76 13.64 -1.22
C PRO A 34 17.10 12.45 -1.91
N ALA A 35 16.94 11.35 -1.17
CA ALA A 35 16.28 10.17 -1.68
C ALA A 35 14.93 10.62 -2.27
N PRO A 36 14.51 10.04 -3.42
CA PRO A 36 13.20 10.33 -3.96
C PRO A 36 12.16 10.13 -2.84
N PRO A 37 11.16 11.02 -2.73
CA PRO A 37 10.15 10.93 -1.67
C PRO A 37 9.48 9.57 -1.74
N SER A 38 9.22 8.94 -0.60
CA SER A 38 8.49 7.67 -0.61
C SER A 38 7.03 7.89 -1.04
N VAL A 39 6.35 6.82 -1.45
CA VAL A 39 4.91 6.91 -1.78
C VAL A 39 4.09 7.45 -0.59
N TRP A 40 4.48 7.07 0.64
CA TRP A 40 3.82 7.50 1.87
C TRP A 40 4.06 8.98 2.17
N ASP A 41 5.12 9.59 1.63
CA ASP A 41 5.40 11.03 1.72
C ASP A 41 4.66 11.84 0.65
N ILE A 42 4.20 11.18 -0.43
CA ILE A 42 3.47 11.84 -1.52
C ILE A 42 2.00 12.01 -1.14
N LEU A 43 1.35 11.00 -0.56
CA LEU A 43 -0.08 11.07 -0.22
C LEU A 43 -0.45 12.32 0.60
N PRO A 44 0.30 12.72 1.65
CA PRO A 44 -0.02 13.92 2.42
C PRO A 44 0.09 15.22 1.64
N LYS A 45 0.95 15.28 0.61
CA LYS A 45 1.06 16.46 -0.29
C LYS A 45 -0.21 16.66 -1.11
N PHE A 46 -0.97 15.59 -1.32
CA PHE A 46 -2.28 15.60 -1.94
C PHE A 46 -3.41 15.60 -0.90
N GLY A 47 -3.15 15.88 0.37
CA GLY A 47 -4.17 15.93 1.42
C GLY A 47 -4.71 14.57 1.85
N LEU A 48 -4.04 13.47 1.49
CA LEU A 48 -4.45 12.11 1.85
C LEU A 48 -3.59 11.56 3.01
N PRO A 49 -4.12 10.66 3.86
CA PRO A 49 -3.34 10.04 4.91
C PRO A 49 -2.19 9.19 4.35
N SER A 50 -1.05 9.17 5.04
CA SER A 50 0.13 8.41 4.63
C SER A 50 -0.06 6.89 4.69
N GLY A 51 -0.97 6.39 5.53
CA GLY A 51 -1.19 4.97 5.80
C GLY A 51 -2.25 4.29 4.93
N LEU A 52 -2.61 4.86 3.78
CA LEU A 52 -3.55 4.22 2.84
C LEU A 52 -2.96 2.98 2.13
N LEU A 53 -1.63 2.93 2.01
CA LEU A 53 -0.89 1.88 1.34
C LEU A 53 -0.11 1.03 2.34
N PRO A 54 0.04 -0.28 2.10
CA PRO A 54 0.77 -1.18 3.00
C PRO A 54 2.26 -0.84 3.06
N SER A 55 2.95 -1.34 4.08
CA SER A 55 4.41 -1.16 4.25
C SER A 55 5.25 -1.94 3.22
N THR A 56 4.65 -2.86 2.46
CA THR A 56 5.33 -3.74 1.50
C THR A 56 5.44 -3.14 0.09
N VAL A 57 5.12 -1.85 -0.07
CA VAL A 57 5.41 -1.12 -1.30
C VAL A 57 6.91 -1.14 -1.55
N THR A 58 7.30 -1.63 -2.71
CA THR A 58 8.69 -1.71 -3.15
C THR A 58 9.05 -0.56 -4.09
N ASP A 59 8.11 -0.11 -4.91
CA ASP A 59 8.32 0.97 -5.86
C ASP A 59 7.00 1.66 -6.24
N TYR A 60 7.09 2.85 -6.83
CA TYR A 60 5.94 3.56 -7.36
C TYR A 60 6.32 4.44 -8.57
N VAL A 61 5.34 4.69 -9.43
CA VAL A 61 5.41 5.65 -10.54
C VAL A 61 4.26 6.63 -10.38
N LEU A 62 4.55 7.93 -10.46
CA LEU A 62 3.55 8.99 -10.50
C LEU A 62 3.77 9.83 -11.76
N HIS A 63 2.74 9.93 -12.59
CA HIS A 63 2.74 10.75 -13.79
C HIS A 63 2.27 12.17 -13.50
N ASP A 64 2.63 13.12 -14.36
CA ASP A 64 2.29 14.55 -14.21
C ASP A 64 0.78 14.81 -14.19
N ASP A 65 -0.02 13.94 -14.80
CA ASP A 65 -1.48 14.04 -14.80
C ASP A 65 -2.16 13.32 -13.62
N GLY A 66 -1.37 12.90 -12.64
CA GLY A 66 -1.82 12.28 -11.39
C GLY A 66 -2.02 10.77 -11.48
N ARG A 67 -1.95 10.14 -12.67
CA ARG A 67 -2.00 8.67 -12.74
C ARG A 67 -0.81 8.07 -11.98
N PHE A 68 -1.06 7.02 -11.23
CA PHE A 68 -0.02 6.32 -10.49
C PHE A 68 -0.08 4.81 -10.67
N ILE A 69 1.07 4.19 -10.44
CA ILE A 69 1.24 2.75 -10.30
C ILE A 69 2.04 2.53 -9.02
N VAL A 70 1.55 1.68 -8.13
CA VAL A 70 2.24 1.28 -6.90
C VAL A 70 2.50 -0.23 -6.98
N MET A 71 3.74 -0.63 -6.69
CA MET A 71 4.19 -2.02 -6.77
C MET A 71 4.52 -2.52 -5.37
N LEU A 72 3.95 -3.66 -5.01
CA LEU A 72 4.24 -4.37 -3.76
C LEU A 72 5.19 -5.55 -4.06
N ASP A 73 5.89 -6.02 -3.04
CA ASP A 73 6.71 -7.25 -3.15
C ASP A 73 5.83 -8.48 -3.50
N SER A 74 4.71 -8.60 -2.78
CA SER A 74 3.69 -9.63 -2.93
C SER A 74 2.29 -9.04 -2.70
N PRO A 75 1.21 -9.74 -3.10
CA PRO A 75 -0.12 -9.41 -2.62
C PRO A 75 -0.16 -9.36 -1.09
N CYS A 76 -1.04 -8.52 -0.55
CA CYS A 76 -1.04 -8.17 0.86
C CYS A 76 -2.44 -8.19 1.45
N TYR A 77 -2.57 -8.80 2.64
CA TYR A 77 -3.81 -8.76 3.41
C TYR A 77 -3.60 -7.95 4.68
N ILE A 78 -4.48 -6.98 4.93
CA ILE A 78 -4.49 -6.20 6.17
C ILE A 78 -5.85 -6.35 6.83
N GLN A 79 -5.83 -6.61 8.14
CA GLN A 79 -7.04 -6.71 8.95
C GLN A 79 -7.32 -5.36 9.62
N PHE A 80 -8.31 -4.63 9.12
CA PHE A 80 -8.91 -3.47 9.80
C PHE A 80 -10.21 -3.93 10.49
N GLU A 81 -11.27 -3.12 10.43
CA GLU A 81 -12.64 -3.58 10.73
C GLU A 81 -13.07 -4.73 9.78
N TYR A 82 -12.53 -4.73 8.55
CA TYR A 82 -12.72 -5.77 7.54
C TYR A 82 -11.38 -6.22 6.97
N LEU A 83 -11.35 -7.42 6.38
CA LEU A 83 -10.18 -7.90 5.67
C LEU A 83 -10.05 -7.14 4.35
N VAL A 84 -8.92 -6.45 4.18
CA VAL A 84 -8.59 -5.71 2.96
C VAL A 84 -7.47 -6.46 2.24
N TYR A 85 -7.67 -6.70 0.96
CA TYR A 85 -6.72 -7.31 0.06
C TYR A 85 -6.17 -6.23 -0.88
N TYR A 86 -4.85 -6.22 -1.02
CA TYR A 86 -4.12 -5.40 -1.96
C TYR A 86 -3.44 -6.33 -2.97
N GLU A 87 -3.67 -6.07 -4.25
CA GLU A 87 -2.95 -6.72 -5.33
C GLU A 87 -1.47 -6.30 -5.33
N LYS A 88 -0.65 -7.07 -6.05
CA LYS A 88 0.76 -6.76 -6.22
C LYS A 88 0.97 -5.41 -6.94
N THR A 89 0.05 -5.04 -7.83
CA THR A 89 0.08 -3.76 -8.54
C THR A 89 -1.22 -3.03 -8.27
N ILE A 90 -1.11 -1.80 -7.77
CA ILE A 90 -2.25 -0.92 -7.49
C ILE A 90 -2.16 0.25 -8.46
N THR A 91 -3.26 0.62 -9.09
CA THR A 91 -3.30 1.76 -10.02
C THR A 91 -4.42 2.71 -9.68
N GLY A 92 -4.30 3.95 -10.12
CA GLY A 92 -5.35 4.94 -9.96
C GLY A 92 -4.90 6.32 -10.39
N LYS A 93 -5.69 7.32 -10.05
CA LYS A 93 -5.41 8.73 -10.32
C LYS A 93 -5.50 9.55 -9.05
N LEU A 94 -4.37 10.16 -8.70
CA LEU A 94 -4.21 11.00 -7.53
C LEU A 94 -4.69 12.43 -7.83
N GLY A 95 -5.58 12.92 -6.99
CA GLY A 95 -6.07 14.29 -6.95
C GLY A 95 -5.93 14.87 -5.54
N TYR A 96 -6.09 16.17 -5.40
CA TYR A 96 -6.08 16.78 -4.07
C TYR A 96 -7.32 16.34 -3.28
N GLY A 97 -7.09 15.61 -2.19
CA GLY A 97 -8.10 15.02 -1.33
C GLY A 97 -8.76 13.75 -1.88
N SER A 98 -8.27 13.19 -3.00
CA SER A 98 -8.93 12.04 -3.62
C SER A 98 -8.01 11.10 -4.40
N ILE A 99 -8.41 9.84 -4.49
CA ILE A 99 -7.90 8.85 -5.45
C ILE A 99 -9.09 8.34 -6.25
N THR A 100 -9.06 8.46 -7.56
CA THR A 100 -10.11 7.97 -8.48
C THR A 100 -9.56 6.86 -9.38
N ASP A 101 -10.45 6.15 -10.07
CA ASP A 101 -10.09 5.08 -10.99
C ASP A 101 -9.19 4.02 -10.32
N LEU A 102 -9.45 3.75 -9.04
CA LEU A 102 -8.62 2.89 -8.20
C LEU A 102 -8.86 1.42 -8.53
N GLU A 103 -7.77 0.70 -8.77
CA GLU A 103 -7.78 -0.74 -9.03
C GLU A 103 -6.72 -1.44 -8.18
N GLY A 104 -6.97 -2.70 -7.83
CA GLY A 104 -6.07 -3.54 -7.06
C GLY A 104 -6.27 -3.47 -5.54
N ILE A 105 -7.38 -2.91 -5.06
CA ILE A 105 -7.76 -2.93 -3.64
C ILE A 105 -9.17 -3.48 -3.49
N GLN A 106 -9.32 -4.49 -2.64
CA GLN A 106 -10.60 -5.17 -2.40
C GLN A 106 -10.87 -5.31 -0.90
N VAL A 107 -12.13 -5.18 -0.51
CA VAL A 107 -12.57 -5.41 0.88
C VAL A 107 -13.49 -6.62 0.93
N GLN A 108 -13.29 -7.49 1.92
CA GLN A 108 -14.14 -8.64 2.14
C GLN A 108 -15.34 -8.27 3.04
N ARG A 109 -16.55 -8.45 2.51
CA ARG A 109 -17.84 -8.24 3.21
C ARG A 109 -18.75 -9.42 2.94
N PHE A 110 -19.41 -9.96 3.96
CA PHE A 110 -20.36 -11.08 3.80
C PHE A 110 -19.81 -12.27 2.96
N PHE A 111 -18.50 -12.54 3.10
CA PHE A 111 -17.74 -13.53 2.32
C PHE A 111 -17.60 -13.24 0.81
N LEU A 112 -17.90 -12.03 0.36
CA LEU A 112 -17.71 -11.54 -1.00
C LEU A 112 -16.62 -10.47 -1.00
N TRP A 113 -15.86 -10.40 -2.10
CA TRP A 113 -14.86 -9.37 -2.34
C TRP A 113 -15.47 -8.24 -3.15
N PHE A 114 -15.22 -7.01 -2.73
CA PHE A 114 -15.70 -5.81 -3.41
C PHE A 114 -14.54 -4.86 -3.68
N ASP A 115 -14.47 -4.36 -4.90
CA ASP A 115 -13.44 -3.42 -5.30
C ASP A 115 -13.64 -2.06 -4.64
N VAL A 116 -12.53 -1.41 -4.28
CA VAL A 116 -12.50 -0.02 -3.86
C VAL A 116 -12.14 0.82 -5.07
N ASN A 117 -13.09 1.60 -5.58
CA ASN A 117 -12.91 2.36 -6.81
C ASN A 117 -12.50 3.82 -6.56
N GLU A 118 -12.79 4.36 -5.38
CA GLU A 118 -12.49 5.75 -5.04
C GLU A 118 -12.20 5.91 -3.54
N ILE A 119 -11.28 6.83 -3.22
CA ILE A 119 -11.00 7.27 -1.85
C ILE A 119 -11.07 8.79 -1.82
N LYS A 120 -11.77 9.37 -0.82
CA LYS A 120 -11.91 10.82 -0.65
C LYS A 120 -11.79 11.23 0.80
N VAL A 121 -11.24 12.40 1.06
CA VAL A 121 -11.33 13.09 2.37
C VAL A 121 -12.18 14.35 2.24
N ASP A 122 -12.75 14.80 3.35
CA ASP A 122 -13.42 16.11 3.35
C ASP A 122 -12.40 17.24 3.14
N LEU A 123 -12.84 18.33 2.48
CA LEU A 123 -12.05 19.54 2.28
C LEU A 123 -12.82 20.74 2.87
N PRO A 124 -12.27 21.47 3.87
CA PRO A 124 -10.95 21.27 4.52
C PRO A 124 -10.86 19.94 5.29
N PRO A 125 -9.64 19.40 5.53
CA PRO A 125 -9.45 18.10 6.16
C PRO A 125 -10.23 17.96 7.47
N SER A 126 -11.19 17.04 7.48
CA SER A 126 -11.93 16.63 8.67
C SER A 126 -11.33 15.33 9.25
N ASP A 127 -11.97 14.78 10.27
CA ASP A 127 -11.61 13.48 10.84
C ASP A 127 -12.22 12.31 10.04
N SER A 128 -12.69 12.55 8.81
CA SER A 128 -13.42 11.56 8.00
C SER A 128 -12.81 11.33 6.61
N ILE A 129 -12.84 10.06 6.23
CA ILE A 129 -12.43 9.56 4.92
C ILE A 129 -13.51 8.63 4.37
N TYR A 130 -13.70 8.64 3.06
CA TYR A 130 -14.76 7.94 2.36
C TYR A 130 -14.15 6.99 1.34
N PHE A 131 -14.63 5.75 1.34
CA PHE A 131 -14.22 4.70 0.40
C PHE A 131 -15.43 4.29 -0.43
N GLN A 132 -15.32 4.39 -1.75
CA GLN A 132 -16.33 3.85 -2.65
C GLN A 132 -16.04 2.36 -2.87
N VAL A 133 -16.87 1.51 -2.25
CA VAL A 133 -16.79 0.06 -2.34
C VAL A 133 -17.88 -0.42 -3.29
N GLY A 134 -17.52 -0.74 -4.53
CA GLY A 134 -18.45 -0.93 -5.64
C GLY A 134 -19.37 0.29 -5.85
N PHE A 135 -20.65 0.16 -5.49
CA PHE A 135 -21.65 1.24 -5.63
C PHE A 135 -21.97 1.96 -4.31
N ILE A 136 -21.25 1.65 -3.22
CA ILE A 136 -21.56 2.14 -1.86
C ILE A 136 -20.44 3.05 -1.39
N ASN A 137 -20.77 4.19 -0.78
CA ASN A 137 -19.79 5.01 -0.06
C ASN A 137 -19.75 4.64 1.42
N LYS A 138 -18.57 4.28 1.93
CA LYS A 138 -18.35 4.02 3.35
C LYS A 138 -17.55 5.15 3.99
N LYS A 139 -18.14 5.78 4.99
CA LYS A 139 -17.47 6.73 5.87
C LYS A 139 -16.68 6.01 6.95
N LEU A 140 -15.44 6.44 7.15
CA LEU A 140 -14.49 5.90 8.12
C LEU A 140 -13.74 7.04 8.80
N ASP A 141 -13.23 6.77 10.00
CA ASP A 141 -12.36 7.71 10.73
C ASP A 141 -10.99 7.77 10.03
N VAL A 142 -10.46 8.98 9.82
CA VAL A 142 -9.17 9.19 9.16
C VAL A 142 -7.99 8.65 9.98
N ASP A 143 -8.12 8.57 11.30
CA ASP A 143 -7.04 8.19 12.22
C ASP A 143 -6.49 6.79 11.97
N GLN A 144 -7.34 5.85 11.55
CA GLN A 144 -6.93 4.48 11.25
C GLN A 144 -5.95 4.41 10.05
N PHE A 145 -5.92 5.44 9.20
CA PHE A 145 -5.09 5.53 8.01
C PHE A 145 -3.90 6.50 8.18
N LYS A 146 -3.67 7.05 9.37
CA LYS A 146 -2.47 7.86 9.63
C LYS A 146 -1.22 6.99 9.78
N THR A 147 -1.39 5.73 10.19
CA THR A 147 -0.30 4.78 10.41
C THR A 147 -0.16 3.81 9.24
N ILE A 148 1.07 3.51 8.86
CA ILE A 148 1.36 2.53 7.81
C ILE A 148 1.19 1.13 8.40
N HIS A 149 0.41 0.28 7.73
CA HIS A 149 0.14 -1.08 8.19
C HIS A 149 1.01 -2.10 7.46
N SER A 150 1.54 -3.05 8.22
CA SER A 150 2.22 -4.21 7.64
C SER A 150 1.22 -5.24 7.14
N CYS A 151 1.60 -5.98 6.10
CA CYS A 151 0.83 -7.15 5.69
C CYS A 151 0.76 -8.14 6.84
N ARG A 152 -0.36 -8.84 6.94
CA ARG A 152 -0.43 -10.04 7.74
C ARG A 152 0.63 -11.00 7.20
N ASP A 153 1.49 -11.48 8.08
CA ASP A 153 2.34 -12.62 7.76
C ASP A 153 1.40 -13.76 7.35
N GLU A 154 1.43 -14.15 6.08
CA GLU A 154 1.08 -15.54 5.79
C GLU A 154 2.01 -16.33 6.70
N VAL A 155 1.44 -17.03 7.67
CA VAL A 155 2.19 -18.06 8.36
C VAL A 155 2.68 -18.96 7.25
N THR A 156 3.95 -18.79 6.87
CA THR A 156 4.72 -19.77 6.11
C THR A 156 4.76 -20.99 7.01
N GLY A 157 3.65 -21.70 7.04
CA GLY A 157 3.56 -23.04 7.55
C GLY A 157 4.50 -23.80 6.65
N SER A 158 5.71 -24.02 7.14
CA SER A 158 6.42 -25.23 6.81
C SER A 158 5.37 -26.34 6.95
N PHE A 159 4.85 -26.83 5.83
CA PHE A 159 4.08 -28.05 5.76
C PHE A 159 5.07 -29.16 6.15
N ARG A 160 5.38 -29.27 7.45
CA ARG A 160 5.70 -30.54 8.03
C ARG A 160 4.42 -31.34 7.87
N HIS A 161 4.47 -32.35 7.01
CA HIS A 161 3.45 -33.39 6.91
C HIS A 161 3.14 -33.93 8.32
N VAL A 162 2.21 -33.30 9.00
CA VAL A 162 1.48 -33.91 10.10
C VAL A 162 0.15 -34.24 9.46
N SER A 163 -0.04 -35.53 9.20
CA SER A 163 -1.35 -36.09 8.93
C SER A 163 -2.18 -35.91 10.20
N ALA A 164 -2.69 -34.70 10.40
CA ALA A 164 -3.63 -34.38 11.45
C ALA A 164 -4.98 -34.94 10.99
N LYS A 165 -5.29 -36.14 11.47
CA LYS A 165 -6.67 -36.64 11.45
C LYS A 165 -7.54 -35.58 12.10
N LEU A 166 -8.39 -34.96 11.28
CA LEU A 166 -9.33 -33.94 11.72
C LEU A 166 -10.21 -34.57 12.82
N PRO A 167 -10.28 -33.99 14.03
CA PRO A 167 -11.12 -34.53 15.09
C PRO A 167 -12.59 -34.41 14.66
N HIS A 168 -13.33 -35.50 14.82
CA HIS A 168 -14.72 -35.68 14.40
C HIS A 168 -15.70 -34.68 15.05
N SER A 169 -15.25 -33.87 16.00
CA SER A 169 -16.01 -32.82 16.67
C SER A 169 -16.07 -31.48 15.92
N LEU A 170 -15.29 -31.30 14.83
CA LEU A 170 -15.39 -30.12 13.96
C LEU A 170 -16.51 -30.21 12.92
N LEU A 171 -17.09 -31.41 12.74
CA LEU A 171 -18.21 -31.63 11.82
C LEU A 171 -19.56 -31.15 12.39
N ASP A 172 -19.67 -30.96 13.71
CA ASP A 172 -20.90 -30.49 14.34
C ASP A 172 -21.06 -28.95 14.32
N SER A 173 -19.99 -28.22 13.95
CA SER A 173 -20.00 -26.75 13.87
C SER A 173 -20.39 -26.21 12.49
N PHE A 174 -20.48 -27.08 11.48
CA PHE A 174 -20.82 -26.72 10.10
C PHE A 174 -21.95 -27.62 9.58
N PRO A 175 -23.23 -27.26 9.84
CA PRO A 175 -24.40 -28.02 9.37
C PRO A 175 -24.43 -28.21 7.84
N PHE A 176 -23.73 -27.33 7.12
CA PHE A 176 -23.62 -27.32 5.67
C PHE A 176 -22.73 -28.43 5.08
N LEU A 177 -21.82 -29.02 5.88
CA LEU A 177 -20.87 -30.01 5.35
C LEU A 177 -21.51 -31.40 5.14
N TRP A 178 -22.56 -31.73 5.89
CA TRP A 178 -23.31 -32.99 5.80
C TRP A 178 -24.15 -33.09 4.52
N GLU A 179 -24.64 -31.97 3.98
CA GLU A 179 -25.44 -31.96 2.75
C GLU A 179 -24.64 -32.18 1.47
N LEU A 180 -23.31 -32.03 1.53
CA LEU A 180 -22.39 -32.24 0.40
C LEU A 180 -22.16 -33.71 0.05
N VAL A 181 -22.49 -34.65 0.96
CA VAL A 181 -22.19 -36.08 0.75
C VAL A 181 -23.37 -36.83 0.10
N GLU A 182 -24.60 -36.31 0.11
CA GLU A 182 -25.77 -37.03 -0.44
C GLU A 182 -26.74 -36.22 -1.33
N GLY A 183 -26.46 -34.96 -1.70
CA GLY A 183 -27.49 -34.11 -2.32
C GLY A 183 -27.08 -33.31 -3.55
N GLY A 184 -27.24 -33.90 -4.74
CA GLY A 184 -27.42 -33.28 -6.07
C GLY A 184 -27.02 -31.81 -6.28
N PHE A 185 -26.08 -31.59 -7.21
CA PHE A 185 -25.59 -30.30 -7.74
C PHE A 185 -26.63 -29.17 -7.90
N LEU A 186 -27.89 -29.49 -8.20
CA LEU A 186 -28.99 -28.52 -8.29
C LEU A 186 -29.35 -27.86 -6.95
N LYS A 187 -29.27 -28.58 -5.83
CA LYS A 187 -29.50 -28.01 -4.49
C LYS A 187 -28.39 -27.05 -4.10
N VAL A 188 -27.14 -27.35 -4.44
CA VAL A 188 -25.99 -26.45 -4.21
C VAL A 188 -26.20 -25.14 -4.97
N ILE A 189 -26.62 -25.18 -6.23
CA ILE A 189 -26.92 -23.97 -7.01
C ILE A 189 -28.07 -23.19 -6.40
N LEU A 190 -29.15 -23.84 -5.96
CA LEU A 190 -30.29 -23.15 -5.34
C LEU A 190 -29.94 -22.56 -3.97
N ILE A 191 -29.10 -23.23 -3.20
CA ILE A 191 -28.58 -22.73 -1.92
C ILE A 191 -27.63 -21.56 -2.14
N TYR A 192 -26.72 -21.64 -3.12
CA TYR A 192 -25.87 -20.52 -3.50
C TYR A 192 -26.69 -19.36 -4.05
N SER A 193 -27.69 -19.60 -4.89
CA SER A 193 -28.59 -18.56 -5.40
C SER A 193 -29.47 -17.96 -4.30
N TRP A 194 -29.95 -18.76 -3.34
CA TRP A 194 -30.75 -18.28 -2.22
C TRP A 194 -29.89 -17.51 -1.21
N LEU A 195 -28.67 -18.00 -0.91
CA LEU A 195 -27.67 -17.28 -0.12
C LEU A 195 -27.23 -16.01 -0.83
N LEU A 196 -27.00 -16.04 -2.14
CA LEU A 196 -26.66 -14.87 -2.94
C LEU A 196 -27.83 -13.88 -2.97
N TYR A 197 -29.08 -14.34 -3.09
CA TYR A 197 -30.28 -13.49 -3.02
C TYR A 197 -30.44 -12.85 -1.64
N HIS A 198 -30.30 -13.62 -0.56
CA HIS A 198 -30.37 -13.08 0.80
C HIS A 198 -29.19 -12.17 1.14
N ARG A 199 -27.98 -12.47 0.63
CA ARG A 199 -26.78 -11.64 0.80
C ARG A 199 -26.86 -10.35 -0.01
N VAL A 200 -27.33 -10.41 -1.26
CA VAL A 200 -27.63 -9.22 -2.07
C VAL A 200 -28.73 -8.38 -1.42
N SER A 201 -29.76 -9.01 -0.85
CA SER A 201 -30.80 -8.32 -0.08
C SER A 201 -30.27 -7.66 1.19
N ALA A 202 -29.31 -8.28 1.89
CA ALA A 202 -28.64 -7.70 3.04
C ALA A 202 -27.71 -6.53 2.63
N ILE A 203 -26.95 -6.69 1.53
CA ILE A 203 -26.14 -5.62 0.94
C ILE A 203 -27.04 -4.45 0.55
N LEU A 204 -28.13 -4.67 -0.18
CA LEU A 204 -29.10 -3.64 -0.56
C LEU A 204 -29.73 -2.92 0.65
N ARG A 205 -29.93 -3.62 1.78
CA ARG A 205 -30.34 -3.00 3.04
C ARG A 205 -29.23 -2.13 3.64
N ASP A 206 -27.98 -2.57 3.62
CA ASP A 206 -26.82 -1.79 4.08
C ASP A 206 -26.60 -0.54 3.18
N ILE A 207 -26.83 -0.66 1.85
CA ILE A 207 -26.88 0.49 0.94
C ILE A 207 -27.99 1.45 1.36
N ALA A 208 -29.19 0.94 1.63
CA ALA A 208 -30.33 1.76 2.01
C ALA A 208 -30.12 2.48 3.36
N GLU A 209 -29.44 1.86 4.33
CA GLU A 209 -29.13 2.47 5.63
C GLU A 209 -27.95 3.44 5.59
N THR A 210 -27.02 3.28 4.66
CA THR A 210 -25.86 4.19 4.50
C THR A 210 -26.20 5.46 3.70
N TYR A 211 -27.33 5.47 2.98
CA TYR A 211 -27.78 6.58 2.12
C TYR A 211 -29.07 7.29 2.59
N VAL A 212 -29.55 7.03 3.81
CA VAL A 212 -30.65 7.78 4.46
C VAL A 212 -30.11 8.66 5.58
#